data_AF-A0A4W3I3F5-F1
#
_entry.id   AF-A0A4W3I3F5-F1
#
_cell.length_a   1.000
_cell.length_b   1.000
_cell.length_c   1.000
_cell.angle_alpha   90.00
_cell.angle_beta   90.00
_cell.angle_gamma   90.00
#
_symmetry.space_group_name_H-M   'P 1'
#
loop_
_entity.id
_entity.type
_entity.pdbx_description
1 polymer ?
#
loop_
_entity_poly.entity_id
_entity_poly.type
_entity_poly.pdbx_seq_one_letter_code
_entity_poly.pdbx_strand_id
1 'polypeptide(L)'
;MAAAGAGRARPVEERRLPALWLCGLGLLLQAVCLVGRAHGLVEGLYCGQLSCYDSDIARAYRQLARRYHPDPLCQFIQWCLFIKKIVSLKDDETRKDYDYMLDHPEEFYRHYYHYYKRRLAPKVDVRIVILVTVSAISLFQYYSWWSSYNEAIHYLTTVPKYRIQATEIAKQQGLLNRAKEKGKNRRSKDEIKEEEEEIIRDIIKNNIDIKGGYQKPRLFDILIFQIVLAPYYLCSYVIWYCTWIYRFSIKGEEYGEEEKLYIIRKNMSMSRGQFDSLEDQQKETFLERKLWLKENFEVYKQEQEEELKKKVALDPRWKRYRRWMKTEGPGRLTFIDD
;
A
#
# COMPACT_ATOMS: atom_id res chain seq x y z
N MET A 1 38.84 110.86 -23.04
CA MET A 1 37.49 110.87 -23.66
C MET A 1 37.25 109.49 -24.27
N ALA A 2 36.01 109.01 -24.14
CA ALA A 2 35.57 107.63 -24.32
C ALA A 2 35.89 106.99 -25.68
N ALA A 3 36.08 105.66 -25.70
CA ALA A 3 35.29 104.72 -26.52
C ALA A 3 35.86 103.29 -26.44
N ALA A 4 34.92 102.32 -26.35
CA ALA A 4 34.95 100.93 -26.87
C ALA A 4 36.13 100.01 -26.47
N GLY A 5 35.97 98.78 -25.99
CA GLY A 5 34.90 97.80 -26.19
C GLY A 5 35.57 96.48 -26.57
N ALA A 6 35.43 95.43 -25.77
CA ALA A 6 35.57 94.01 -26.16
C ALA A 6 35.35 93.12 -24.93
N GLY A 7 34.14 92.58 -24.80
CA GLY A 7 33.85 91.50 -23.88
C GLY A 7 34.33 90.16 -24.44
N ARG A 8 34.83 89.27 -23.57
CA ARG A 8 34.95 87.85 -23.87
C ARG A 8 34.36 87.03 -22.71
N ALA A 9 33.22 86.43 -22.99
CA ALA A 9 32.44 85.59 -22.10
C ALA A 9 33.10 84.21 -21.88
N ARG A 10 32.91 83.65 -20.67
CA ARG A 10 33.06 82.21 -20.39
C ARG A 10 31.75 81.50 -20.78
N PRO A 11 31.80 80.22 -21.24
CA PRO A 11 30.62 79.53 -21.74
C PRO A 11 29.67 79.11 -20.61
N VAL A 12 28.37 79.19 -20.90
CA VAL A 12 27.24 78.69 -20.09
C VAL A 12 27.06 77.20 -20.36
N GLU A 13 26.91 76.44 -19.28
CA GLU A 13 26.70 74.99 -19.25
C GLU A 13 25.27 74.65 -19.69
N GLU A 14 25.14 74.01 -20.86
CA GLU A 14 23.87 73.60 -21.47
C GLU A 14 23.36 72.31 -20.81
N ARG A 15 22.37 72.41 -19.91
CA ARG A 15 21.68 71.25 -19.31
C ARG A 15 20.86 70.50 -20.36
N ARG A 16 21.41 69.45 -20.94
CA ARG A 16 20.66 68.43 -21.69
C ARG A 16 19.99 67.47 -20.71
N LEU A 17 18.68 67.64 -20.50
CA LEU A 17 17.82 66.69 -19.79
C LEU A 17 17.71 65.35 -20.56
N PRO A 18 17.61 64.21 -19.87
CA PRO A 18 17.97 62.90 -20.41
C PRO A 18 16.87 62.25 -21.25
N ALA A 19 17.16 61.96 -22.52
CA ALA A 19 16.36 61.11 -23.42
C ALA A 19 16.06 59.71 -22.84
N LEU A 20 16.81 59.27 -21.82
CA LEU A 20 16.63 57.99 -21.12
C LEU A 20 15.29 57.89 -20.37
N TRP A 21 14.75 59.01 -19.86
CA TRP A 21 13.48 58.98 -19.10
C TRP A 21 12.25 58.77 -20.00
N LEU A 22 12.28 59.30 -21.23
CA LEU A 22 11.20 59.11 -22.21
C LEU A 22 11.21 57.68 -22.79
N CYS A 23 12.39 57.09 -23.01
CA CYS A 23 12.51 55.68 -23.39
C CYS A 23 12.09 54.74 -22.26
N GLY A 24 12.42 55.06 -21.00
CA GLY A 24 12.01 54.29 -19.82
C GLY A 24 10.50 54.28 -19.63
N LEU A 25 9.83 55.44 -19.77
CA LEU A 25 8.37 55.56 -19.70
C LEU A 25 7.67 54.82 -20.85
N GLY A 26 8.23 54.83 -22.06
CA GLY A 26 7.71 54.07 -23.20
C GLY A 26 7.79 52.56 -23.03
N LEU A 27 8.89 52.06 -22.46
CA LEU A 27 9.06 50.64 -22.10
C LEU A 27 8.14 50.22 -20.94
N LEU A 28 7.91 51.09 -19.96
CA LEU A 28 6.97 50.85 -18.86
C LEU A 28 5.52 50.86 -19.34
N LEU A 29 5.16 51.75 -20.27
CA LEU A 29 3.83 51.76 -20.89
C LEU A 29 3.60 50.51 -21.76
N GLN A 30 4.62 50.05 -22.50
CA GLN A 30 4.55 48.79 -23.26
C GLN A 30 4.45 47.56 -22.32
N ALA A 31 5.16 47.56 -21.19
CA ALA A 31 5.06 46.51 -20.18
C ALA A 31 3.68 46.50 -19.51
N VAL A 32 3.08 47.66 -19.22
CA VAL A 32 1.73 47.78 -18.65
C VAL A 32 0.65 47.38 -19.68
N CYS A 33 0.83 47.68 -20.97
CA CYS A 33 -0.07 47.21 -22.03
C CYS A 33 0.04 45.68 -22.28
N LEU A 34 1.19 45.06 -21.98
CA LEU A 34 1.39 43.61 -22.07
C LEU A 34 0.78 42.84 -20.88
N VAL A 35 0.44 43.50 -19.78
CA VAL A 35 -0.27 42.90 -18.63
C VAL A 35 -1.77 42.69 -18.92
N GLY A 36 -2.30 43.24 -20.01
CA GLY A 36 -3.72 43.23 -20.31
C GLY A 36 -4.16 42.22 -21.37
N ARG A 37 -4.12 40.90 -21.08
CA ARG A 37 -5.14 39.92 -21.48
C ARG A 37 -5.00 38.65 -20.64
N ALA A 38 -5.55 38.67 -19.42
CA ALA A 38 -5.86 37.44 -18.70
C ALA A 38 -6.90 36.67 -19.53
N HIS A 39 -6.44 35.71 -20.34
CA HIS A 39 -7.34 34.73 -20.92
C HIS A 39 -7.72 33.79 -19.79
N GLY A 40 -8.81 34.10 -19.08
CA GLY A 40 -9.42 33.22 -18.07
C GLY A 40 -9.98 31.90 -18.64
N LEU A 41 -9.89 31.74 -19.96
CA LEU A 41 -10.41 30.62 -20.71
C LEU A 41 -9.30 29.59 -20.94
N VAL A 42 -9.44 28.44 -20.30
CA VAL A 42 -8.45 27.36 -20.33
C VAL A 42 -8.69 26.42 -21.51
N GLU A 43 -7.65 26.19 -22.32
CA GLU A 43 -7.70 25.20 -23.40
C GLU A 43 -7.98 23.78 -22.86
N GLY A 44 -8.98 23.11 -23.44
CA GLY A 44 -9.39 21.76 -23.01
C GLY A 44 -10.53 21.71 -21.96
N LEU A 45 -10.82 22.82 -21.27
CA LEU A 45 -11.98 22.95 -20.37
C LEU A 45 -13.16 23.61 -21.09
N TYR A 46 -14.39 23.15 -20.83
CA TYR A 46 -15.63 23.71 -21.40
C TYR A 46 -15.54 23.99 -22.92
N CYS A 47 -15.61 25.26 -23.33
CA CYS A 47 -15.50 25.73 -24.72
C CYS A 47 -14.08 26.12 -25.16
N GLY A 48 -13.06 25.83 -24.34
CA GLY A 48 -11.67 26.18 -24.59
C GLY A 48 -11.46 27.69 -24.51
N GLN A 49 -10.85 28.26 -25.54
CA GLN A 49 -10.54 29.70 -25.65
C GLN A 49 -11.75 30.58 -26.05
N LEU A 50 -12.94 29.99 -26.23
CA LEU A 50 -14.17 30.68 -26.65
C LEU A 50 -15.16 30.78 -25.50
N SER A 51 -15.91 31.88 -25.43
CA SER A 51 -17.03 32.01 -24.47
C SER A 51 -18.18 31.07 -24.83
N CYS A 52 -18.72 30.38 -23.82
CA CYS A 52 -19.87 29.51 -23.96
C CYS A 52 -21.21 30.27 -23.97
N TYR A 53 -21.25 31.59 -23.80
CA TYR A 53 -22.49 32.38 -23.90
C TYR A 53 -22.69 32.94 -25.32
N ASP A 54 -23.82 32.63 -25.96
CA ASP A 54 -24.36 33.29 -27.17
C ASP A 54 -25.83 33.65 -26.93
N SER A 55 -26.33 34.69 -27.62
CA SER A 55 -27.63 35.32 -27.34
C SER A 55 -28.89 34.49 -27.66
N ASP A 56 -28.78 33.25 -28.16
CA ASP A 56 -29.97 32.42 -28.50
C ASP A 56 -29.67 30.89 -28.56
N ILE A 57 -29.20 30.31 -27.46
CA ILE A 57 -28.66 28.92 -27.43
C ILE A 57 -29.68 27.86 -27.86
N ALA A 58 -30.95 27.95 -27.41
CA ALA A 58 -31.97 26.96 -27.71
C ALA A 58 -32.41 26.98 -29.18
N ARG A 59 -32.49 28.17 -29.78
CA ARG A 59 -32.86 28.35 -31.20
C ARG A 59 -31.68 28.01 -32.12
N ALA A 60 -30.47 28.45 -31.75
CA ALA A 60 -29.24 28.08 -32.43
C ALA A 60 -29.02 26.56 -32.41
N TYR A 61 -29.32 25.87 -31.29
CA TYR A 61 -29.19 24.41 -31.20
C TYR A 61 -30.08 23.69 -32.20
N ARG A 62 -31.37 24.02 -32.25
CA ARG A 62 -32.30 23.35 -33.19
C ARG A 62 -31.92 23.61 -34.64
N GLN A 63 -31.34 24.77 -34.97
CA GLN A 63 -30.91 25.10 -36.33
C GLN A 63 -29.61 24.40 -36.70
N LEU A 64 -28.63 24.38 -35.81
CA LEU A 64 -27.33 23.77 -36.03
C LEU A 64 -27.39 22.24 -35.92
N ALA A 65 -28.14 21.66 -34.99
CA ALA A 65 -28.34 20.21 -34.92
C ALA A 65 -29.01 19.64 -36.19
N ARG A 66 -29.85 20.42 -36.86
CA ARG A 66 -30.43 20.06 -38.17
C ARG A 66 -29.44 20.18 -39.32
N ARG A 67 -28.51 21.14 -39.28
CA ARG A 67 -27.49 21.36 -40.32
C ARG A 67 -26.29 20.42 -40.21
N TYR A 68 -25.92 20.05 -38.98
CA TYR A 68 -24.71 19.31 -38.65
C TYR A 68 -25.04 17.91 -38.10
N HIS A 69 -26.23 17.36 -38.42
CA HIS A 69 -26.53 15.94 -38.19
C HIS A 69 -25.46 15.09 -38.91
N PRO A 70 -24.91 14.02 -38.32
CA PRO A 70 -23.60 13.51 -38.68
C PRO A 70 -23.57 12.90 -40.08
N ASP A 71 -23.07 13.68 -41.04
CA ASP A 71 -22.21 13.30 -42.17
C ASP A 71 -21.83 14.57 -42.96
N PRO A 72 -20.59 14.76 -43.49
CA PRO A 72 -19.32 14.06 -43.32
C PRO A 72 -18.29 14.87 -42.49
N LEU A 73 -17.16 14.21 -42.21
CA LEU A 73 -16.02 14.53 -41.33
C LEU A 73 -15.48 15.99 -41.28
N CYS A 74 -15.79 16.86 -42.24
CA CYS A 74 -15.24 18.22 -42.31
C CYS A 74 -15.82 19.22 -41.30
N GLN A 75 -16.99 18.96 -40.72
CA GLN A 75 -17.65 19.89 -39.78
C GLN A 75 -17.69 19.38 -38.34
N PHE A 76 -17.03 18.25 -38.07
CA PHE A 76 -17.05 17.59 -36.77
C PHE A 76 -16.51 18.47 -35.63
N ILE A 77 -15.43 19.23 -35.87
CA ILE A 77 -14.80 20.08 -34.85
C ILE A 77 -15.75 21.20 -34.38
N GLN A 78 -16.38 21.91 -35.32
CA GLN A 78 -17.34 22.98 -35.01
C GLN A 78 -18.57 22.43 -34.30
N TRP A 79 -19.05 21.26 -34.74
CA TRP A 79 -20.16 20.58 -34.10
C TRP A 79 -19.83 20.14 -32.67
N CYS A 80 -18.62 19.60 -32.43
CA CYS A 80 -18.16 19.23 -31.09
C CYS A 80 -18.03 20.43 -30.16
N LEU A 81 -17.48 21.57 -30.62
CA LEU A 81 -17.41 22.80 -29.84
C LEU A 81 -18.80 23.32 -29.48
N PHE A 82 -19.72 23.24 -30.43
CA PHE A 82 -21.10 23.64 -30.23
C PHE A 82 -21.83 22.75 -29.21
N ILE A 83 -21.66 21.42 -29.29
CA ILE A 83 -22.17 20.49 -28.29
C ILE A 83 -21.59 20.81 -26.91
N LYS A 84 -20.29 21.08 -26.80
CA LYS A 84 -19.65 21.47 -25.52
C LYS A 84 -20.28 22.73 -24.93
N LYS A 85 -20.60 23.73 -25.77
CA LYS A 85 -21.27 24.97 -25.37
C LYS A 85 -22.63 24.70 -24.75
N ILE A 86 -23.45 23.89 -25.41
CA ILE A 86 -24.78 23.53 -24.91
C ILE A 86 -24.69 22.69 -23.65
N VAL A 87 -23.84 21.67 -23.62
CA VAL A 87 -23.70 20.79 -22.45
C VAL A 87 -23.27 21.60 -21.23
N SER A 88 -22.35 22.56 -21.40
CA SER A 88 -21.87 23.41 -20.30
C SER A 88 -22.96 24.35 -19.75
N LEU A 89 -23.87 24.82 -20.60
CA LEU A 89 -24.94 25.74 -20.20
C LEU A 89 -26.30 25.08 -19.91
N LYS A 90 -26.47 23.81 -20.27
CA LYS A 90 -27.73 23.06 -20.08
C LYS A 90 -27.93 22.63 -18.64
N ASP A 91 -26.86 22.25 -17.97
CA ASP A 91 -26.90 21.84 -16.57
C ASP A 91 -26.59 23.06 -15.67
N ASP A 92 -27.48 23.36 -14.72
CA ASP A 92 -27.40 24.55 -13.87
C ASP A 92 -26.15 24.53 -13.00
N GLU A 93 -25.69 23.34 -12.59
CA GLU A 93 -24.45 23.20 -11.85
C GLU A 93 -23.22 23.46 -12.72
N THR A 94 -23.15 22.91 -13.94
CA THR A 94 -22.01 23.16 -14.85
C THR A 94 -21.95 24.61 -15.29
N ARG A 95 -23.11 25.25 -15.41
CA ARG A 95 -23.23 26.67 -15.67
C ARG A 95 -22.66 27.49 -14.52
N LYS A 96 -23.01 27.19 -13.26
CA LYS A 96 -22.45 27.86 -12.08
C LYS A 96 -20.93 27.72 -11.99
N ASP A 97 -20.39 26.53 -12.24
CA ASP A 97 -18.93 26.31 -12.22
C ASP A 97 -18.24 27.08 -13.36
N TYR A 98 -18.89 27.17 -14.53
CA TYR A 98 -18.39 27.96 -15.65
C TYR A 98 -18.44 29.46 -15.36
N ASP A 99 -19.54 29.96 -14.79
CA ASP A 99 -19.68 31.36 -14.38
C ASP A 99 -18.64 31.71 -13.31
N TYR A 100 -18.45 30.84 -12.32
CA TYR A 100 -17.41 31.00 -11.30
C TYR A 100 -16.00 31.00 -11.89
N MET A 101 -15.74 30.21 -12.94
CA MET A 101 -14.46 30.24 -13.66
C MET A 101 -14.23 31.55 -14.41
N LEU A 102 -15.29 32.15 -14.98
CA LEU A 102 -15.21 33.45 -15.62
C LEU A 102 -14.95 34.57 -14.61
N ASP A 103 -15.54 34.48 -13.42
CA ASP A 103 -15.38 35.46 -12.34
C ASP A 103 -14.01 35.34 -11.61
N HIS A 104 -13.44 34.13 -11.55
CA HIS A 104 -12.19 33.82 -10.83
C HIS A 104 -11.15 33.09 -11.70
N PRO A 105 -10.58 33.71 -12.74
CA PRO A 105 -9.63 33.05 -13.64
C PRO A 105 -8.32 32.59 -12.96
N GLU A 106 -7.99 33.12 -11.78
CA GLU A 106 -6.81 32.77 -10.99
C GLU A 106 -6.88 31.37 -10.35
N GLU A 107 -8.07 30.82 -10.10
CA GLU A 107 -8.25 29.53 -9.40
C GLU A 107 -8.14 28.30 -10.33
N PHE A 108 -7.13 28.26 -11.19
CA PHE A 108 -6.96 27.23 -12.23
C PHE A 108 -7.16 25.79 -11.75
N TYR A 109 -6.50 25.40 -10.64
CA TYR A 109 -6.56 24.03 -10.12
C TYR A 109 -7.95 23.63 -9.63
N ARG A 110 -8.73 24.59 -9.12
CA ARG A 110 -10.08 24.35 -8.66
C ARG A 110 -11.00 24.08 -9.85
N HIS A 111 -10.95 24.91 -10.88
CA HIS A 111 -11.76 24.73 -12.10
C HIS A 111 -11.44 23.41 -12.77
N TYR A 112 -10.16 23.05 -12.84
CA TYR A 112 -9.71 21.75 -13.34
C TYR A 112 -10.29 20.59 -12.52
N TYR A 113 -10.17 20.66 -11.19
CA TYR A 113 -10.71 19.64 -10.29
C TYR A 113 -12.23 19.47 -10.46
N HIS A 114 -12.99 20.56 -10.48
CA HIS A 114 -14.46 20.51 -10.60
C HIS A 114 -14.91 19.97 -11.97
N TYR A 115 -14.27 20.41 -13.05
CA TYR A 115 -14.56 19.94 -14.41
C TYR A 115 -14.34 18.43 -14.55
N TYR A 116 -13.21 17.91 -14.07
CA TYR A 116 -12.92 16.47 -14.15
C TYR A 116 -13.70 15.66 -13.13
N LYS A 117 -13.91 16.17 -11.91
CA LYS A 117 -14.73 15.51 -10.90
C LYS A 117 -16.12 15.23 -11.45
N ARG A 118 -16.78 16.16 -12.15
CA ARG A 118 -18.12 15.89 -12.69
C ARG A 118 -18.14 14.86 -13.80
N ARG A 119 -17.08 14.77 -14.60
CA ARG A 119 -16.99 13.81 -15.72
C ARG A 119 -16.55 12.41 -15.28
N LEU A 120 -15.65 12.36 -14.30
CA LEU A 120 -14.97 11.14 -13.88
C LEU A 120 -15.41 10.63 -12.51
N ALA A 121 -16.20 11.40 -11.73
CA ALA A 121 -16.68 10.92 -10.45
C ALA A 121 -17.54 9.68 -10.67
N PRO A 122 -17.20 8.56 -10.02
CA PRO A 122 -18.03 7.38 -10.08
C PRO A 122 -19.40 7.71 -9.50
N LYS A 123 -20.46 7.22 -10.15
CA LYS A 123 -21.84 7.40 -9.66
C LYS A 123 -22.10 6.68 -8.33
N VAL A 124 -21.22 5.73 -7.97
CA VAL A 124 -21.28 4.98 -6.71
C VAL A 124 -20.29 5.57 -5.71
N ASP A 125 -20.68 5.67 -4.45
CA ASP A 125 -19.77 6.06 -3.38
C ASP A 125 -18.68 4.98 -3.21
N VAL A 126 -17.45 5.37 -3.51
CA VAL A 126 -16.25 4.51 -3.42
C VAL A 126 -16.14 3.89 -2.02
N ARG A 127 -16.61 4.59 -0.97
CA ARG A 127 -16.58 4.10 0.41
C ARG A 127 -17.42 2.84 0.60
N ILE A 128 -18.60 2.79 -0.01
CA ILE A 128 -19.48 1.62 0.05
C ILE A 128 -18.84 0.44 -0.67
N VAL A 129 -18.23 0.69 -1.83
CA VAL A 129 -17.51 -0.34 -2.60
C VAL A 129 -16.37 -0.93 -1.76
N ILE A 130 -15.58 -0.07 -1.09
CA ILE A 130 -14.50 -0.50 -0.19
C ILE A 130 -15.07 -1.33 0.98
N LEU A 131 -16.14 -0.88 1.64
CA LEU A 131 -16.73 -1.61 2.77
C LEU A 131 -17.22 -3.00 2.36
N VAL A 132 -17.94 -3.11 1.24
CA VAL A 132 -18.47 -4.39 0.75
C VAL A 132 -17.34 -5.34 0.36
N THR A 133 -16.33 -4.85 -0.36
CA THR A 133 -15.17 -5.66 -0.77
C THR A 133 -14.35 -6.14 0.43
N VAL A 134 -14.04 -5.24 1.38
CA VAL A 134 -13.35 -5.56 2.63
C VAL A 134 -14.13 -6.60 3.45
N SER A 135 -15.45 -6.47 3.51
CA SER A 135 -16.31 -7.42 4.23
C SER A 135 -16.31 -8.80 3.57
N ALA A 136 -16.43 -8.87 2.24
CA ALA A 136 -16.36 -10.12 1.50
C ALA A 136 -15.01 -10.82 1.68
N ILE A 137 -13.90 -10.07 1.57
CA ILE A 137 -12.54 -10.61 1.78
C ILE A 137 -12.39 -11.11 3.22
N SER A 138 -12.88 -10.38 4.21
CA SER A 138 -12.77 -10.77 5.63
C SER A 138 -13.51 -12.07 5.93
N LEU A 139 -14.71 -12.26 5.36
CA LEU A 139 -15.46 -13.51 5.49
C LEU A 139 -14.73 -14.68 4.85
N PHE A 140 -14.22 -14.46 3.63
CA PHE A 140 -13.45 -15.49 2.92
C PHE A 140 -12.17 -15.88 3.66
N GLN A 141 -11.43 -14.89 4.19
CA GLN A 141 -10.23 -15.12 5.00
C GLN A 141 -10.55 -15.95 6.25
N TYR A 142 -11.58 -15.57 7.01
CA TYR A 142 -11.97 -16.32 8.22
C TYR A 142 -12.34 -17.76 7.90
N TYR A 143 -13.15 -17.97 6.85
CA TYR A 143 -13.55 -19.31 6.42
C TYR A 143 -12.35 -20.14 5.95
N SER A 144 -11.45 -19.54 5.16
CA SER A 144 -10.23 -20.20 4.68
C SER A 144 -9.35 -20.63 5.85
N TRP A 145 -9.09 -19.77 6.84
CA TRP A 145 -8.28 -20.10 8.02
C TRP A 145 -8.96 -21.14 8.91
N TRP A 146 -10.29 -21.05 9.09
CA TRP A 146 -11.06 -22.05 9.83
C TRP A 146 -10.95 -23.42 9.17
N SER A 147 -11.10 -23.48 7.84
CA SER A 147 -10.96 -24.70 7.06
C SER A 147 -9.56 -25.29 7.19
N SER A 148 -8.52 -24.47 6.98
CA SER A 148 -7.12 -24.91 7.11
C SER A 148 -6.80 -25.40 8.52
N TYR A 149 -7.25 -24.70 9.56
CA TYR A 149 -7.07 -25.14 10.95
C TYR A 149 -7.70 -26.52 11.21
N ASN A 150 -8.94 -26.73 10.76
CA ASN A 150 -9.62 -28.02 10.93
C ASN A 150 -8.92 -29.14 10.14
N GLU A 151 -8.42 -28.85 8.94
CA GLU A 151 -7.63 -29.79 8.15
C GLU A 151 -6.32 -30.19 8.85
N ALA A 152 -5.62 -29.22 9.45
CA ALA A 152 -4.41 -29.49 10.23
C ALA A 152 -4.71 -30.37 11.45
N ILE A 153 -5.78 -30.10 12.18
CA ILE A 153 -6.22 -30.92 13.31
C ILE A 153 -6.56 -32.35 12.84
N HIS A 154 -7.30 -32.48 11.75
CA HIS A 154 -7.60 -33.79 11.17
C HIS A 154 -6.33 -34.55 10.80
N TYR A 155 -5.38 -33.89 10.12
CA TYR A 155 -4.08 -34.48 9.82
C TYR A 155 -3.36 -34.96 11.09
N LEU A 156 -3.25 -34.12 12.12
CA LEU A 156 -2.61 -34.48 13.39
C LEU A 156 -3.28 -35.67 14.09
N THR A 157 -4.61 -35.81 14.00
CA THR A 157 -5.32 -36.97 14.56
C THR A 157 -4.99 -38.28 13.82
N THR A 158 -4.69 -38.21 12.53
CA THR A 158 -4.32 -39.39 11.72
C THR A 158 -2.88 -39.84 11.93
N VAL A 159 -1.98 -38.91 12.24
CA VAL A 159 -0.56 -39.21 12.46
C VAL A 159 -0.39 -39.98 13.78
N PRO A 160 0.21 -41.19 13.76
CA PRO A 160 0.26 -42.07 14.93
C PRO A 160 1.04 -41.46 16.10
N LYS A 161 2.09 -40.69 15.83
CA LYS A 161 2.92 -40.03 16.86
C LYS A 161 2.10 -39.15 17.79
N TYR A 162 1.29 -38.26 17.23
CA TYR A 162 0.46 -37.32 18.01
C TYR A 162 -0.76 -38.01 18.61
N ARG A 163 -1.33 -38.98 17.89
CA ARG A 163 -2.45 -39.78 18.39
C ARG A 163 -2.08 -40.54 19.66
N ILE A 164 -0.94 -41.24 19.68
CA ILE A 164 -0.48 -41.99 20.85
C ILE A 164 -0.30 -41.03 22.04
N GLN A 165 0.42 -39.91 21.83
CA GLN A 165 0.61 -38.89 22.85
C GLN A 165 -0.72 -38.36 23.40
N ALA A 166 -1.68 -38.03 22.52
CA ALA A 166 -2.98 -37.56 22.94
C ALA A 166 -3.76 -38.62 23.74
N THR A 167 -3.67 -39.89 23.37
CA THR A 167 -4.32 -40.98 24.13
C THR A 167 -3.68 -41.22 25.49
N GLU A 168 -2.37 -41.02 25.63
CA GLU A 168 -1.68 -41.12 26.92
C GLU A 168 -2.11 -40.00 27.86
N ILE A 169 -2.17 -38.76 27.35
CA ILE A 169 -2.69 -37.61 28.08
C ILE A 169 -4.16 -37.83 28.47
N ALA A 170 -4.98 -38.36 27.57
CA ALA A 170 -6.38 -38.67 27.85
C ALA A 170 -6.55 -39.70 28.98
N LYS A 171 -5.67 -40.71 29.03
CA LYS A 171 -5.63 -41.69 30.13
C LYS A 171 -5.18 -41.05 31.44
N GLN A 172 -4.17 -40.19 31.40
CA GLN A 172 -3.70 -39.45 32.59
C GLN A 172 -4.77 -38.53 33.15
N GLN A 173 -5.55 -37.88 32.29
CA GLN A 173 -6.67 -37.01 32.66
C GLN A 173 -7.94 -37.79 33.05
N GLY A 174 -7.94 -39.13 32.94
CA GLY A 174 -9.10 -39.96 33.26
C GLY A 174 -10.29 -39.77 32.31
N LEU A 175 -10.08 -39.18 31.14
CA LEU A 175 -11.14 -38.92 30.15
C LEU A 175 -11.54 -40.20 29.41
N LEU A 176 -10.62 -41.15 29.26
CA LEU A 176 -10.88 -42.46 28.66
C LEU A 176 -11.37 -43.46 29.73
N ASN A 177 -12.55 -43.21 30.31
CA ASN A 177 -13.15 -44.12 31.28
C ASN A 177 -13.81 -45.33 30.60
N ARG A 178 -13.03 -46.40 30.40
CA ARG A 178 -13.55 -47.73 30.01
C ARG A 178 -14.42 -48.42 31.09
N ALA A 179 -14.58 -47.84 32.27
CA ALA A 179 -15.02 -48.56 33.47
C ALA A 179 -16.53 -48.48 33.82
N LYS A 180 -17.38 -47.68 33.15
CA LYS A 180 -18.77 -47.46 33.65
C LYS A 180 -19.87 -47.33 32.59
N GLU A 181 -20.01 -48.32 31.70
CA GLU A 181 -21.32 -48.59 31.09
C GLU A 181 -21.75 -50.04 31.32
N LYS A 182 -22.18 -50.33 32.55
CA LYS A 182 -22.98 -51.52 32.86
C LYS A 182 -24.40 -51.06 33.14
N GLY A 183 -25.29 -51.20 32.15
CA GLY A 183 -26.70 -50.86 32.28
C GLY A 183 -27.45 -50.93 30.95
N LYS A 184 -28.78 -50.89 31.02
CA LYS A 184 -29.74 -50.97 29.89
C LYS A 184 -29.62 -49.82 28.86
N ASN A 185 -28.72 -48.87 29.09
CA ASN A 185 -28.45 -47.70 28.25
C ASN A 185 -27.02 -47.77 27.70
N ARG A 186 -26.69 -48.90 27.06
CA ARG A 186 -25.37 -49.12 26.44
C ARG A 186 -25.34 -48.34 25.14
N ARG A 187 -24.51 -47.30 25.07
CA ARG A 187 -24.30 -46.52 23.84
C ARG A 187 -23.80 -47.43 22.72
N SER A 188 -24.10 -47.07 21.48
CA SER A 188 -23.68 -47.88 20.34
C SER A 188 -22.15 -47.92 20.27
N LYS A 189 -21.58 -49.01 19.73
CA LYS A 189 -20.12 -49.15 19.60
C LYS A 189 -19.51 -48.00 18.79
N ASP A 190 -20.30 -47.40 17.90
CA ASP A 190 -19.84 -46.32 17.03
C ASP A 190 -19.90 -44.95 17.74
N GLU A 191 -20.93 -44.68 18.55
CA GLU A 191 -20.96 -43.50 19.44
C GLU A 191 -19.76 -43.44 20.39
N ILE A 192 -19.39 -44.58 20.99
CA ILE A 192 -18.23 -44.65 21.88
C ILE A 192 -16.93 -44.31 21.14
N LYS A 193 -16.79 -44.72 19.88
CA LYS A 193 -15.61 -44.37 19.07
C LYS A 193 -15.59 -42.89 18.72
N GLU A 194 -16.73 -42.33 18.37
CA GLU A 194 -16.85 -40.90 18.05
C GLU A 194 -16.48 -40.03 19.27
N GLU A 195 -16.95 -40.40 20.46
CA GLU A 195 -16.56 -39.72 21.71
C GLU A 195 -15.05 -39.84 21.99
N GLU A 196 -14.47 -41.03 21.83
CA GLU A 196 -13.01 -41.23 21.98
C GLU A 196 -12.23 -40.37 20.96
N GLU A 197 -12.71 -40.28 19.70
CA GLU A 197 -12.11 -39.45 18.66
C GLU A 197 -12.25 -37.96 18.94
N GLU A 198 -13.39 -37.51 19.48
CA GLU A 198 -13.59 -36.13 19.92
C GLU A 198 -12.68 -35.75 21.08
N ILE A 199 -12.52 -36.63 22.08
CA ILE A 199 -11.59 -36.43 23.20
C ILE A 199 -10.15 -36.31 22.67
N ILE A 200 -9.73 -37.21 21.78
CA ILE A 200 -8.39 -37.14 21.16
C ILE A 200 -8.21 -35.84 20.38
N ARG A 201 -9.23 -35.43 19.61
CA ARG A 201 -9.21 -34.18 18.84
C ARG A 201 -9.11 -32.96 19.76
N ASP A 202 -9.82 -32.96 20.89
CA ASP A 202 -9.79 -31.84 21.84
C ASP A 202 -8.44 -31.74 22.57
N ILE A 203 -7.86 -32.87 22.97
CA ILE A 203 -6.52 -32.91 23.55
C ILE A 203 -5.48 -32.37 22.57
N ILE A 204 -5.58 -32.72 21.29
CA ILE A 204 -4.70 -32.18 20.25
C ILE A 204 -4.89 -30.66 20.10
N LYS A 205 -6.14 -30.17 20.08
CA LYS A 205 -6.43 -28.72 20.01
C LYS A 205 -5.85 -27.94 21.19
N ASN A 206 -5.84 -28.53 22.39
CA ASN A 206 -5.42 -27.85 23.62
C ASN A 206 -3.91 -27.95 23.88
N ASN A 207 -3.25 -29.03 23.45
CA ASN A 207 -1.83 -29.28 23.76
C ASN A 207 -0.88 -28.92 22.60
N ILE A 208 -1.35 -28.84 21.36
CA ILE A 208 -0.49 -28.53 20.21
C ILE A 208 -0.68 -27.08 19.79
N ASP A 209 0.34 -26.26 20.00
CA ASP A 209 0.39 -24.89 19.46
C ASP A 209 0.75 -24.93 17.97
N ILE A 210 -0.29 -24.93 17.12
CA ILE A 210 -0.13 -24.91 15.67
C ILE A 210 0.27 -23.49 15.24
N LYS A 211 1.53 -23.32 14.82
CA LYS A 211 2.09 -22.05 14.36
C LYS A 211 1.96 -21.89 12.84
N GLY A 212 1.85 -20.63 12.38
CA GLY A 212 1.84 -20.28 10.96
C GLY A 212 0.44 -20.24 10.35
N GLY A 213 0.32 -20.58 9.06
CA GLY A 213 -0.93 -20.48 8.29
C GLY A 213 -2.06 -21.43 8.70
N TYR A 214 -1.79 -22.31 9.66
CA TYR A 214 -2.75 -23.26 10.23
C TYR A 214 -3.12 -22.93 11.68
N GLN A 215 -2.81 -21.73 12.14
CA GLN A 215 -3.14 -21.30 13.51
C GLN A 215 -4.65 -21.15 13.68
N LYS A 216 -5.14 -21.34 14.91
CA LYS A 216 -6.52 -21.06 15.28
C LYS A 216 -6.87 -19.60 14.91
N PRO A 217 -7.93 -19.36 14.10
CA PRO A 217 -8.27 -18.01 13.67
C PRO A 217 -8.67 -17.15 14.88
N ARG A 218 -7.97 -16.03 15.06
CA ARG A 218 -8.30 -15.01 16.06
C ARG A 218 -9.12 -13.91 15.40
N LEU A 219 -10.13 -13.40 16.10
CA LEU A 219 -11.01 -12.37 15.55
C LEU A 219 -10.25 -11.08 15.22
N PHE A 220 -9.27 -10.69 16.04
CA PHE A 220 -8.46 -9.50 15.83
C PHE A 220 -7.54 -9.58 14.59
N ASP A 221 -7.26 -10.78 14.10
CA ASP A 221 -6.42 -11.00 12.92
C ASP A 221 -7.22 -10.89 11.61
N ILE A 222 -8.54 -10.74 11.68
CA ILE A 222 -9.39 -10.51 10.51
C ILE A 222 -9.14 -9.10 9.97
N LEU A 223 -9.10 -8.97 8.63
CA LEU A 223 -8.74 -7.73 7.94
C LEU A 223 -9.57 -6.51 8.35
N ILE A 224 -10.88 -6.63 8.61
CA ILE A 224 -11.68 -5.52 9.15
C ILE A 224 -11.09 -4.97 10.45
N PHE A 225 -10.81 -5.83 11.43
CA PHE A 225 -10.27 -5.40 12.72
C PHE A 225 -8.85 -4.87 12.56
N GLN A 226 -8.06 -5.44 11.67
CA GLN A 226 -6.73 -4.92 11.35
C GLN A 226 -6.79 -3.52 10.77
N ILE A 227 -7.72 -3.21 9.85
CA ILE A 227 -7.87 -1.86 9.29
C ILE A 227 -8.29 -0.86 10.37
N VAL A 228 -9.21 -1.26 11.26
CA VAL A 228 -9.68 -0.40 12.35
C VAL A 228 -8.57 -0.12 13.37
N LEU A 229 -7.74 -1.12 13.69
CA LEU A 229 -6.66 -0.99 14.67
C LEU A 229 -5.33 -0.48 14.06
N ALA A 230 -5.16 -0.55 12.73
CA ALA A 230 -3.97 -0.09 12.03
C ALA A 230 -3.53 1.34 12.40
N PRO A 231 -4.42 2.37 12.46
CA PRO A 231 -3.98 3.70 12.86
C PRO A 231 -3.43 3.74 14.28
N TYR A 232 -4.04 2.99 15.21
CA TYR A 232 -3.53 2.89 16.59
C TYR A 232 -2.13 2.26 16.63
N TYR A 233 -1.94 1.13 15.94
CA TYR A 233 -0.63 0.47 15.87
C TYR A 233 0.41 1.36 15.19
N LEU A 234 0.04 2.07 14.12
CA LEU A 234 0.93 3.01 13.43
C LEU A 234 1.36 4.15 14.36
N CYS A 235 0.42 4.77 15.08
CA CYS A 235 0.75 5.83 16.05
C CYS A 235 1.66 5.31 17.17
N SER A 236 1.34 4.14 17.74
CA SER A 236 2.19 3.54 18.78
C SER A 236 3.60 3.24 18.27
N TYR A 237 3.73 2.77 17.02
CA TYR A 237 5.02 2.51 16.38
C TYR A 237 5.81 3.80 16.13
N VAL A 238 5.16 4.87 15.67
CA VAL A 238 5.82 6.18 15.48
C VAL A 238 6.34 6.72 16.81
N ILE A 239 5.53 6.67 17.87
CA ILE A 239 5.95 7.10 19.22
C ILE A 239 7.13 6.28 19.72
N TRP A 240 7.05 4.95 19.58
CA TRP A 240 8.15 4.05 19.95
C TRP A 240 9.42 4.37 19.16
N TYR A 241 9.31 4.61 17.85
CA TYR A 241 10.44 4.92 16.98
C TYR A 241 11.09 6.28 17.30
N CYS A 242 10.28 7.31 17.55
CA CYS A 242 10.76 8.61 18.00
C CYS A 242 11.48 8.49 19.36
N THR A 243 10.91 7.71 20.28
CA THR A 243 11.53 7.43 21.59
C THR A 243 12.85 6.68 21.43
N TRP A 244 12.90 5.70 20.53
CA TRP A 244 14.10 4.95 20.20
C TRP A 244 15.22 5.85 19.68
N ILE A 245 14.92 6.71 18.70
CA ILE A 245 15.88 7.69 18.17
C ILE A 245 16.38 8.61 19.29
N TYR A 246 15.47 9.13 20.11
CA TYR A 246 15.84 10.02 21.19
C TYR A 246 16.79 9.34 22.21
N ARG A 247 16.47 8.13 22.67
CA ARG A 247 17.28 7.40 23.67
C ARG A 247 18.62 6.94 23.12
N PHE A 248 18.62 6.31 21.94
CA PHE A 248 19.83 5.65 21.44
C PHE A 248 20.66 6.52 20.50
N SER A 249 20.06 7.42 19.72
CA SER A 249 20.80 8.28 18.79
C SER A 249 21.20 9.62 19.41
N ILE A 250 20.38 10.22 20.27
CA ILE A 250 20.64 11.56 20.83
C ILE A 250 21.29 11.45 22.21
N LYS A 251 20.70 10.66 23.12
CA LYS A 251 21.25 10.49 24.46
C LYS A 251 22.41 9.49 24.53
N GLY A 252 22.50 8.56 23.58
CA GLY A 252 23.54 7.53 23.56
C GLY A 252 23.46 6.56 24.74
N GLU A 253 22.26 6.25 25.23
CA GLU A 253 22.07 5.26 26.30
C GLU A 253 22.50 3.86 25.83
N GLU A 254 23.05 3.02 26.72
CA GLU A 254 23.40 1.64 26.37
C GLU A 254 22.14 0.81 26.10
N TYR A 255 22.19 -0.08 25.11
CA TYR A 255 21.07 -0.97 24.81
C TYR A 255 20.78 -1.90 25.99
N GLY A 256 19.56 -1.87 26.49
CA GLY A 256 19.03 -2.88 27.38
C GLY A 256 18.89 -4.24 26.69
N GLU A 257 18.50 -5.24 27.46
CA GLU A 257 18.38 -6.62 26.96
C GLU A 257 17.28 -6.74 25.90
N GLU A 258 16.12 -6.11 26.11
CA GLU A 258 15.00 -6.11 25.16
C GLU A 258 15.38 -5.44 23.83
N GLU A 259 16.13 -4.34 23.90
CA GLU A 259 16.59 -3.62 22.72
C GLU A 259 17.66 -4.41 21.95
N LYS A 260 18.56 -5.10 22.66
CA LYS A 260 19.51 -6.04 22.05
C LYS A 260 18.78 -7.17 21.33
N LEU A 261 17.78 -7.79 21.96
CA LEU A 261 16.96 -8.83 21.34
C LEU A 261 16.21 -8.32 20.12
N TYR A 262 15.67 -7.10 20.16
CA TYR A 262 15.02 -6.47 19.01
C TYR A 262 16.00 -6.32 17.82
N ILE A 263 17.23 -5.85 18.07
CA ILE A 263 18.25 -5.70 17.04
C ILE A 263 18.70 -7.06 16.50
N ILE A 264 18.92 -8.05 17.36
CA ILE A 264 19.27 -9.42 16.95
C ILE A 264 18.20 -9.99 16.02
N ARG A 265 16.92 -9.89 16.40
CA ARG A 265 15.80 -10.31 15.57
C ARG A 265 15.79 -9.60 14.22
N LYS A 266 16.07 -8.29 14.21
CA LYS A 266 16.13 -7.47 13.00
C LYS A 266 17.29 -7.92 12.08
N ASN A 267 18.46 -8.19 12.64
CA ASN A 267 19.62 -8.70 11.90
C ASN A 267 19.32 -10.07 11.28
N MET A 268 18.67 -10.96 12.04
CA MET A 268 18.28 -12.30 11.59
C MET A 268 17.13 -12.32 10.58
N SER A 269 16.45 -11.17 10.33
CA SER A 269 15.29 -11.08 9.44
C SER A 269 14.14 -12.03 9.82
N MET A 270 13.96 -12.29 11.12
CA MET A 270 12.92 -13.19 11.62
C MET A 270 11.65 -12.42 12.02
N SER A 271 10.50 -13.04 11.80
CA SER A 271 9.23 -12.51 12.33
C SER A 271 9.22 -12.59 13.87
N ARG A 272 8.41 -11.76 14.52
CA ARG A 272 8.30 -11.76 15.99
C ARG A 272 7.90 -13.14 16.51
N GLY A 273 6.89 -13.78 15.91
CA GLY A 273 6.45 -15.11 16.33
C GLY A 273 7.50 -16.21 16.12
N GLN A 274 8.32 -16.13 15.07
CA GLN A 274 9.43 -17.07 14.87
C GLN A 274 10.50 -16.90 15.93
N PHE A 275 10.86 -15.66 16.25
CA PHE A 275 11.86 -15.35 17.27
C PHE A 275 11.39 -15.74 18.67
N ASP A 276 10.13 -15.47 19.00
CA ASP A 276 9.53 -15.82 20.29
C ASP A 276 9.44 -17.34 20.47
N SER A 277 9.32 -18.10 19.37
CA SER A 277 9.30 -19.57 19.38
C SER A 277 10.65 -20.23 19.62
N LEU A 278 11.75 -19.47 19.54
CA LEU A 278 13.08 -20.01 19.84
C LEU A 278 13.18 -20.31 21.33
N GLU A 279 13.92 -21.37 21.63
CA GLU A 279 14.23 -21.77 23.00
C GLU A 279 15.05 -20.67 23.69
N ASP A 280 14.77 -20.43 24.98
CA ASP A 280 15.37 -19.30 25.69
C ASP A 280 16.90 -19.44 25.81
N GLN A 281 17.40 -20.68 25.90
CA GLN A 281 18.84 -20.97 25.82
C GLN A 281 19.47 -20.45 24.52
N GLN A 282 18.76 -20.57 23.38
CA GLN A 282 19.29 -20.04 22.12
C GLN A 282 19.32 -18.51 22.13
N LYS A 283 18.31 -17.85 22.72
CA LYS A 283 18.30 -16.39 22.86
C LYS A 283 19.45 -15.91 23.75
N GLU A 284 19.74 -16.63 24.84
CA GLU A 284 20.91 -16.37 25.70
C GLU A 284 22.21 -16.48 24.91
N THR A 285 22.42 -17.54 24.12
CA THR A 285 23.63 -17.67 23.30
C THR A 285 23.81 -16.52 22.30
N PHE A 286 22.71 -15.95 21.79
CA PHE A 286 22.77 -14.78 20.90
C PHE A 286 23.19 -13.51 21.63
N LEU A 287 22.77 -13.36 22.89
CA LEU A 287 23.18 -12.27 23.76
C LEU A 287 24.67 -12.42 24.16
N GLU A 288 25.10 -13.62 24.53
CA GLU A 288 26.50 -13.91 24.87
C GLU A 288 27.45 -13.62 23.71
N ARG A 289 27.08 -14.02 22.49
CA ARG A 289 27.84 -13.76 21.26
C ARG A 289 27.73 -12.30 20.77
N LYS A 290 26.95 -11.47 21.44
CA LYS A 290 26.72 -10.06 21.11
C LYS A 290 26.26 -9.85 19.66
N LEU A 291 25.31 -10.67 19.19
CA LEU A 291 24.82 -10.64 17.81
C LEU A 291 24.04 -9.36 17.43
N TRP A 292 23.84 -8.44 18.37
CA TRP A 292 23.33 -7.10 18.08
C TRP A 292 24.36 -6.24 17.33
N LEU A 293 25.65 -6.57 17.45
CA LEU A 293 26.72 -5.96 16.65
C LEU A 293 26.75 -6.60 15.26
N LYS A 294 26.73 -5.77 14.23
CA LYS A 294 26.64 -6.23 12.84
C LYS A 294 27.84 -7.10 12.43
N GLU A 295 29.03 -6.77 12.88
CA GLU A 295 30.27 -7.52 12.60
C GLU A 295 30.19 -8.96 13.15
N ASN A 296 29.80 -9.11 14.42
CA ASN A 296 29.64 -10.42 15.05
C ASN A 296 28.53 -11.23 14.39
N PHE A 297 27.45 -10.57 13.97
CA PHE A 297 26.37 -11.23 13.24
C PHE A 297 26.83 -11.76 11.87
N GLU A 298 27.64 -11.02 11.13
CA GLU A 298 28.18 -11.46 9.84
C GLU A 298 29.08 -12.69 9.98
N VAL A 299 29.93 -12.72 11.01
CA VAL A 299 30.75 -13.89 11.35
C VAL A 299 29.87 -15.08 11.71
N TYR A 300 28.89 -14.89 12.59
CA TYR A 300 27.95 -15.95 12.98
C TYR A 300 27.16 -16.51 11.79
N LYS A 301 26.73 -15.63 10.87
CA LYS A 301 26.02 -16.03 9.65
C LYS A 301 26.91 -16.91 8.77
N GLN A 302 28.18 -16.55 8.61
CA GLN A 302 29.14 -17.36 7.85
C GLN A 302 29.37 -18.72 8.50
N GLU A 303 29.54 -18.78 9.84
CA GLU A 303 29.66 -20.04 10.58
C GLU A 303 28.45 -20.96 10.35
N GLN A 304 27.23 -20.42 10.44
CA GLN A 304 26.00 -21.19 10.22
C GLN A 304 25.86 -21.68 8.77
N GLU A 305 26.25 -20.87 7.79
CA GLU A 305 26.27 -21.28 6.38
C GLU A 305 27.30 -22.39 6.14
N GLU A 306 28.47 -22.32 6.77
CA GLU A 306 29.49 -23.37 6.68
C GLU A 306 29.05 -24.67 7.35
N GLU A 307 28.45 -24.60 8.53
CA GLU A 307 27.90 -25.77 9.21
C GLU A 307 26.81 -26.44 8.37
N LEU A 308 25.92 -25.65 7.78
CA LEU A 308 24.89 -26.16 6.88
C LEU A 308 25.51 -26.80 5.65
N LYS A 309 26.51 -26.16 5.01
CA LYS A 309 27.26 -26.73 3.88
C LYS A 309 27.94 -28.04 4.28
N LYS A 310 28.54 -28.14 5.46
CA LYS A 310 29.16 -29.38 5.98
C LYS A 310 28.10 -30.47 6.18
N LYS A 311 26.98 -30.16 6.85
CA LYS A 311 25.87 -31.11 7.07
C LYS A 311 25.30 -31.64 5.74
N VAL A 312 25.05 -30.74 4.79
CA VAL A 312 24.56 -31.06 3.45
C VAL A 312 25.60 -31.85 2.64
N ALA A 313 26.89 -31.52 2.79
CA ALA A 313 27.97 -32.26 2.14
C ALA A 313 28.12 -33.67 2.70
N LEU A 314 27.89 -33.86 4.00
CA LEU A 314 27.95 -35.14 4.71
C LEU A 314 26.71 -36.02 4.44
N ASP A 315 25.54 -35.41 4.25
CA ASP A 315 24.27 -36.12 4.04
C ASP A 315 24.35 -37.14 2.88
N PRO A 316 24.19 -38.44 3.17
CA PRO A 316 24.20 -39.51 2.16
C PRO A 316 23.16 -39.28 1.03
N ARG A 317 22.00 -38.70 1.34
CA ARG A 317 20.95 -38.43 0.35
C ARG A 317 21.42 -37.39 -0.65
N TRP A 318 22.04 -36.32 -0.16
CA TRP A 318 22.57 -35.26 -1.01
C TRP A 318 23.80 -35.71 -1.80
N LYS A 319 24.66 -36.57 -1.24
CA LYS A 319 25.75 -37.24 -1.99
C LYS A 319 25.22 -38.14 -3.10
N ARG A 320 24.10 -38.85 -2.89
CA ARG A 320 23.45 -39.68 -3.91
C ARG A 320 22.86 -38.80 -5.01
N TYR A 321 22.13 -37.75 -4.65
CA TYR A 321 21.55 -36.81 -5.60
C TYR A 321 22.63 -36.11 -6.46
N ARG A 322 23.74 -35.66 -5.87
CA ARG A 322 24.87 -35.09 -6.62
C ARG A 322 25.51 -36.09 -7.60
N ARG A 323 25.61 -37.37 -7.23
CA ARG A 323 26.10 -38.43 -8.13
C ARG A 323 25.14 -38.63 -9.30
N TRP A 324 23.85 -38.76 -9.02
CA TRP A 324 22.80 -38.88 -10.03
C TRP A 324 22.76 -37.69 -10.99
N MET A 325 22.85 -36.45 -10.47
CA MET A 325 22.94 -35.24 -11.30
C MET A 325 24.14 -35.26 -12.26
N LYS A 326 25.26 -35.91 -11.87
CA LYS A 326 26.47 -36.04 -12.69
C LYS A 326 26.36 -37.19 -13.71
N THR A 327 25.63 -38.26 -13.42
CA THR A 327 25.54 -39.46 -14.28
C THR A 327 24.27 -39.53 -15.15
N GLU A 328 23.13 -39.04 -14.66
CA GLU A 328 21.78 -39.29 -15.18
C GLU A 328 20.87 -38.03 -15.14
N GLY A 329 21.45 -36.84 -14.98
CA GLY A 329 20.69 -35.59 -14.78
C GLY A 329 19.61 -35.30 -15.84
N PRO A 330 18.61 -34.46 -15.50
CA PRO A 330 17.44 -34.22 -16.32
C PRO A 330 17.85 -33.54 -17.63
N GLY A 331 17.79 -34.29 -18.73
CA GLY A 331 18.25 -33.85 -20.07
C GLY A 331 19.06 -34.90 -20.82
N ARG A 332 19.42 -36.03 -20.20
CA ARG A 332 20.08 -37.13 -20.91
C ARG A 332 19.05 -37.97 -21.68
N LEU A 333 19.08 -37.89 -23.01
CA LEU A 333 18.45 -38.88 -23.90
C LEU A 333 19.33 -40.14 -23.86
N THR A 334 18.98 -41.12 -23.03
CA THR A 334 19.57 -42.46 -23.12
C THR A 334 18.88 -43.21 -24.24
N PHE A 335 19.65 -43.76 -25.19
CA PHE A 335 19.12 -44.72 -26.15
C PHE A 335 18.58 -45.92 -25.37
N ILE A 336 17.30 -46.23 -25.55
CA ILE A 336 16.71 -47.48 -25.09
C ILE A 336 17.15 -48.49 -26.14
N ASP A 337 18.16 -49.30 -25.81
CA ASP A 337 18.51 -50.47 -26.62
C ASP A 337 17.56 -51.61 -26.21
N ASP A 338 16.80 -52.11 -27.19
CA ASP A 338 15.87 -53.26 -27.09
C ASP A 338 16.59 -54.58 -26.76
#